data_AF-A0A9E2R8B4-F1
#
_entry.id   AF-A0A9E2R8B4-F1
#
_cell.length_a   1.000
_cell.length_b   1.000
_cell.length_c   1.000
_cell.angle_alpha   90.00
_cell.angle_beta   90.00
_cell.angle_gamma   90.00
#
_symmetry.space_group_name_H-M   'P 1'
#
loop_
_entity.id
_entity.type
_entity.pdbx_description
1 polymer ?
#
loop_
_entity_poly.entity_id
_entity_poly.type
_entity_poly.pdbx_seq_one_letter_code
_entity_poly.pdbx_strand_id
1 'polypeptide(L)'
;MNTIKVCCIGQERWFIKRQQCQCGARFDEELQQALKTGASGPVDEIVVRCRSCGSTVAFQFDISSCAGHLQPGWAKRMEAYSKVMSQEEAAQLVMVPIMERVLGYIQELQRAGDGLGLEFLAEAVAKARADLPSNSSSASCSSMN
;
A
#
# COMPACT_ATOMS: atom_id res chain seq x y z
N MET A 1 15.78 -18.96 -6.96
CA MET A 1 15.69 -17.49 -6.83
C MET A 1 14.68 -17.20 -5.74
N ASN A 2 15.00 -16.33 -4.79
CA ASN A 2 14.05 -15.96 -3.73
C ASN A 2 13.05 -14.96 -4.32
N THR A 3 11.77 -15.31 -4.33
CA THR A 3 10.68 -14.41 -4.71
C THR A 3 10.44 -13.39 -3.60
N ILE A 4 10.06 -12.17 -3.98
CA ILE A 4 9.76 -11.08 -3.05
C ILE A 4 8.27 -11.13 -2.73
N LYS A 5 7.90 -11.32 -1.47
CA LYS A 5 6.48 -11.31 -1.09
C LYS A 5 5.92 -9.89 -1.16
N VAL A 6 4.76 -9.76 -1.77
CA VAL A 6 3.99 -8.51 -1.87
C VAL A 6 2.50 -8.82 -1.86
N CYS A 7 1.69 -7.80 -1.58
CA CYS A 7 0.25 -7.90 -1.47
C CYS A 7 -0.54 -7.15 -2.57
N CYS A 8 0.14 -6.30 -3.34
CA CYS A 8 -0.47 -5.46 -4.36
C CYS A 8 0.57 -4.87 -5.32
N ILE A 9 0.11 -4.44 -6.50
CA ILE A 9 0.92 -3.74 -7.50
C ILE A 9 1.59 -2.46 -6.96
N GLY A 10 0.98 -1.83 -5.95
CA GLY A 10 1.56 -0.67 -5.27
C GLY A 10 2.87 -1.01 -4.55
N GLN A 11 2.93 -2.16 -3.89
CA GLN A 11 4.12 -2.64 -3.20
C GLN A 11 5.22 -3.06 -4.17
N GLU A 12 4.87 -3.73 -5.28
CA GLU A 12 5.82 -4.11 -6.34
C GLU A 12 6.55 -2.88 -6.87
N ARG A 13 5.79 -1.85 -7.26
CA ARG A 13 6.34 -0.60 -7.79
C ARG A 13 7.10 0.18 -6.74
N TRP A 14 6.62 0.21 -5.50
CA TRP A 14 7.34 0.83 -4.37
C TRP A 14 8.70 0.16 -4.15
N PHE A 15 8.74 -1.17 -4.17
CA PHE A 15 9.99 -1.93 -4.02
C PHE A 15 10.97 -1.61 -5.14
N ILE A 16 10.53 -1.68 -6.41
CA ILE A 16 11.37 -1.41 -7.59
C ILE A 16 11.97 -0.01 -7.53
N LYS A 17 11.18 1.01 -7.20
CA LYS A 17 11.66 2.41 -7.12
C LYS A 17 12.78 2.60 -6.09
N ARG A 18 12.86 1.71 -5.09
CA ARG A 18 13.88 1.74 -4.04
C ARG A 18 15.11 0.91 -4.38
N GLN A 19 15.08 0.12 -5.44
CA GLN A 19 16.25 -0.59 -5.92
C GLN A 19 17.18 0.33 -6.72
N GLN A 20 18.45 -0.04 -6.77
CA GLN A 20 19.46 0.59 -7.61
C GLN A 20 20.04 -0.47 -8.54
N CYS A 21 20.33 -0.06 -9.77
CA CYS A 21 21.19 -0.82 -10.66
C CYS A 21 22.60 -0.91 -10.05
N GLN A 22 23.38 -1.90 -10.48
CA GLN A 22 24.80 -2.01 -10.12
C GLN A 22 25.62 -0.77 -10.48
N CYS A 23 25.20 0.01 -11.48
CA CYS A 23 25.82 1.31 -11.81
C CYS A 23 25.42 2.46 -10.86
N GLY A 24 24.62 2.20 -9.82
CA GLY A 24 24.14 3.18 -8.84
C GLY A 24 22.88 3.96 -9.28
N ALA A 25 22.50 3.92 -10.55
CA ALA A 25 21.31 4.60 -11.05
C ALA A 25 20.01 3.85 -10.71
N ARG A 26 18.87 4.57 -10.77
CA ARG A 26 17.53 4.00 -10.57
C ARG A 26 17.02 3.30 -11.83
N PHE A 27 16.08 2.38 -11.62
CA PHE A 27 15.22 1.86 -12.68
C PHE A 27 14.09 2.87 -12.93
N ASP A 28 13.77 3.13 -14.20
CA ASP A 28 12.87 4.23 -14.60
C ASP A 28 11.74 3.75 -15.53
N GLU A 29 11.96 2.63 -16.22
CA GLU A 29 11.02 2.11 -17.20
C GLU A 29 10.67 0.65 -16.91
N GLU A 30 9.37 0.38 -16.75
CA GLU A 30 8.80 -0.97 -16.79
C GLU A 30 8.73 -1.40 -18.27
N LEU A 31 9.50 -2.42 -18.64
CA LEU A 31 9.53 -2.93 -20.02
C LEU A 31 8.46 -3.99 -20.24
N GLN A 32 8.24 -4.82 -19.22
CA GLN A 32 7.33 -5.96 -19.30
C GLN A 32 6.88 -6.36 -17.90
N GLN A 33 5.59 -6.70 -17.78
CA GLN A 33 5.01 -7.33 -16.60
C GLN A 33 4.27 -8.60 -17.06
N ALA A 34 4.46 -9.71 -16.35
CA ALA A 34 3.84 -10.98 -16.70
C ALA A 34 3.55 -11.83 -15.45
N LEU A 35 2.29 -12.25 -15.31
CA LEU A 35 1.92 -13.29 -14.36
C LEU A 35 2.44 -14.65 -14.81
N LYS A 36 3.10 -15.35 -13.89
CA LYS A 36 3.65 -16.69 -14.05
C LYS A 36 3.20 -17.58 -12.89
N THR A 37 3.36 -18.88 -13.08
CA THR A 37 3.19 -19.87 -12.01
C THR A 37 4.56 -20.31 -11.54
N GLY A 38 4.92 -19.94 -10.30
CA GLY A 38 6.13 -20.41 -9.63
C GLY A 38 5.90 -21.69 -8.83
N ALA A 39 6.97 -22.23 -8.24
CA ALA A 39 6.91 -23.46 -7.44
C ALA A 39 6.01 -23.35 -6.19
N SER A 40 5.80 -22.13 -5.68
CA SER A 40 5.06 -21.86 -4.44
C SER A 40 3.73 -21.13 -4.66
N GLY A 41 3.34 -20.87 -5.92
CA GLY A 41 2.11 -20.16 -6.23
C GLY A 41 2.25 -19.15 -7.37
N PRO A 42 1.28 -18.22 -7.51
CA PRO A 42 1.34 -17.17 -8.52
C PRO A 42 2.50 -16.21 -8.25
N VAL A 43 3.24 -15.90 -9.31
CA VAL A 43 4.38 -14.98 -9.29
C VAL A 43 4.15 -13.90 -10.33
N ASP A 44 4.28 -12.65 -9.95
CA ASP A 44 4.34 -11.55 -10.92
C ASP A 44 5.80 -11.24 -11.25
N GLU A 45 6.17 -11.30 -12.52
CA GLU A 45 7.51 -10.94 -12.98
C GLU A 45 7.49 -9.58 -13.68
N ILE A 46 8.28 -8.64 -13.17
CA ILE A 46 8.43 -7.30 -13.72
C ILE A 46 9.86 -7.10 -14.20
N VAL A 47 10.02 -6.85 -15.50
CA VAL A 47 11.30 -6.53 -16.13
C VAL A 47 11.41 -5.02 -16.27
N VAL A 48 12.48 -4.46 -15.71
CA VAL A 48 12.74 -3.01 -15.73
C VAL A 48 14.08 -2.68 -16.37
N ARG A 49 14.19 -1.47 -16.92
CA ARG A 49 15.43 -0.94 -17.50
C ARG A 49 16.07 0.10 -16.59
N CYS A 50 17.39 0.01 -16.42
CA CYS A 50 18.18 1.04 -15.76
C CYS A 50 18.29 2.27 -16.64
N ARG A 51 18.00 3.46 -16.07
CA ARG A 51 18.02 4.73 -16.82
C ARG A 51 19.39 5.16 -17.32
N SER A 52 20.47 4.72 -16.67
CA SER A 52 21.83 5.17 -16.99
C SER A 52 22.55 4.21 -17.92
N CYS A 53 22.75 2.95 -17.52
CA CYS A 53 23.51 1.98 -18.30
C CYS A 53 22.65 1.12 -19.24
N GLY A 54 21.31 1.27 -19.24
CA GLY A 54 20.41 0.50 -20.09
C GLY A 54 20.25 -0.98 -19.74
N SER A 55 20.93 -1.49 -18.71
CA SER A 55 20.81 -2.88 -18.28
C SER A 55 19.38 -3.21 -17.84
N THR A 56 18.93 -4.43 -18.09
CA THR A 56 17.63 -4.92 -17.64
C THR A 56 17.76 -5.84 -16.44
N VAL A 57 16.76 -5.80 -15.55
CA VAL A 57 16.64 -6.70 -14.39
C VAL A 57 15.20 -7.18 -14.30
N ALA A 58 15.02 -8.46 -14.00
CA ALA A 58 13.71 -9.05 -13.70
C ALA A 58 13.54 -9.18 -12.18
N PHE A 59 12.46 -8.63 -11.66
CA PHE A 59 12.00 -8.82 -10.29
C PHE A 59 10.86 -9.84 -10.29
N GLN A 60 10.89 -10.80 -9.35
CA GLN A 60 9.84 -11.80 -9.20
C GLN A 60 9.16 -11.63 -7.86
N PHE A 61 7.85 -11.39 -7.90
CA PHE A 61 7.02 -11.10 -6.74
C PHE A 61 6.06 -12.26 -6.46
N ASP A 62 6.11 -12.80 -5.26
CA ASP A 62 5.14 -13.78 -4.77
C ASP A 62 3.86 -13.04 -4.34
N ILE A 63 2.80 -13.22 -5.14
CA ILE A 63 1.48 -12.61 -4.93
C ILE A 63 0.47 -13.58 -4.32
N SER A 64 0.94 -14.74 -3.83
CA SER A 64 0.06 -15.74 -3.19
C SER A 64 -0.62 -15.21 -1.93
N SER A 65 0.00 -14.24 -1.25
CA SER A 65 -0.54 -13.60 -0.04
C SER A 65 -1.68 -12.60 -0.30
N CYS A 66 -1.90 -12.19 -1.56
CA CYS A 66 -2.90 -11.18 -1.94
C CYS A 66 -4.32 -11.73 -2.12
N ALA A 67 -4.47 -13.05 -2.26
CA ALA A 67 -5.72 -13.69 -2.68
C ALA A 67 -6.76 -13.70 -1.55
N GLY A 68 -7.33 -12.53 -1.23
CA GLY A 68 -8.42 -12.42 -0.24
C GLY A 68 -8.83 -11.02 0.16
N HIS A 69 -7.97 -10.01 -0.02
CA HIS A 69 -8.14 -8.73 0.68
C HIS A 69 -8.45 -7.59 -0.26
N LEU A 70 -9.73 -7.46 -0.62
CA LEU A 70 -10.51 -6.23 -0.84
C LEU A 70 -11.77 -6.60 -1.62
N GLN A 71 -12.86 -6.92 -0.91
CA GLN A 71 -14.11 -7.25 -1.57
C GLN A 71 -14.71 -6.03 -2.32
N PRO A 72 -15.20 -6.23 -3.55
CA PRO A 72 -15.93 -5.20 -4.28
C PRO A 72 -17.27 -4.91 -3.58
N GLY A 73 -17.55 -3.64 -3.29
CA GLY A 73 -18.84 -3.21 -2.72
C GLY A 73 -18.78 -2.04 -1.74
N TRP A 74 -17.58 -1.64 -1.29
CA TRP A 74 -17.44 -0.56 -0.29
C TRP A 74 -17.89 0.81 -0.80
N ALA A 75 -17.59 1.12 -2.07
CA ALA A 75 -18.04 2.36 -2.71
C ALA A 75 -19.57 2.48 -2.74
N LYS A 76 -20.29 1.36 -2.98
CA LYS A 76 -21.76 1.33 -2.95
C LYS A 76 -22.34 1.49 -1.54
N ARG A 77 -21.66 0.96 -0.51
CA ARG A 77 -22.09 1.16 0.90
C ARG A 77 -21.89 2.60 1.35
N MET A 78 -20.77 3.23 0.97
CA MET A 78 -20.50 4.64 1.26
C MET A 78 -21.58 5.58 0.69
N GLU A 79 -22.02 5.32 -0.54
CA GLU A 79 -23.09 6.11 -1.18
C GLU A 79 -24.47 5.94 -0.50
N ALA A 80 -24.71 4.78 0.13
CA ALA A 80 -25.95 4.54 0.88
C ALA A 80 -25.94 5.27 2.23
N TYR A 81 -24.80 5.27 2.93
CA TYR A 81 -24.69 5.91 4.26
C TYR A 81 -24.73 7.45 4.19
N SER A 82 -24.20 8.07 3.13
CA SER A 82 -24.22 9.53 2.96
C SER A 82 -25.61 10.13 2.77
N LYS A 83 -26.62 9.31 2.47
CA LYS A 83 -28.03 9.75 2.24
C LYS A 83 -28.88 9.74 3.51
N VAL A 84 -28.44 9.12 4.60
CA VAL A 84 -29.27 8.85 5.79
C VAL A 84 -28.62 9.19 7.12
N MET A 85 -27.32 9.51 7.13
CA MET A 85 -26.56 9.74 8.37
C MET A 85 -25.71 11.00 8.27
N SER A 86 -25.41 11.63 9.41
CA SER A 86 -24.44 12.72 9.44
C SER A 86 -23.07 12.21 9.01
N GLN A 87 -22.22 13.11 8.48
CA GLN A 87 -20.89 12.73 8.01
C GLN A 87 -20.02 12.11 9.12
N GLU A 88 -20.18 12.53 10.38
CA GLU A 88 -19.44 11.96 11.52
C GLU A 88 -19.88 10.53 11.87
N GLU A 89 -21.19 10.27 11.89
CA GLU A 89 -21.70 8.93 12.19
C GLU A 89 -21.40 7.94 11.05
N ALA A 90 -21.51 8.42 9.80
CA ALA A 90 -21.08 7.66 8.64
C ALA A 90 -19.58 7.36 8.67
N ALA A 91 -18.76 8.34 9.08
CA ALA A 91 -17.32 8.15 9.24
C ALA A 91 -17.01 7.12 10.34
N GLN A 92 -17.66 7.15 11.50
CA GLN A 92 -17.40 6.17 12.57
C GLN A 92 -17.80 4.75 12.16
N LEU A 93 -18.98 4.57 11.56
CA LEU A 93 -19.46 3.26 11.09
C LEU A 93 -18.61 2.67 9.97
N VAL A 94 -17.95 3.52 9.18
CA VAL A 94 -17.08 3.08 8.08
C VAL A 94 -15.64 2.90 8.54
N MET A 95 -15.11 3.83 9.31
CA MET A 95 -13.70 3.85 9.71
C MET A 95 -13.36 2.76 10.72
N VAL A 96 -14.26 2.42 11.66
CA VAL A 96 -13.97 1.38 12.65
C VAL A 96 -13.77 0.01 11.98
N PRO A 97 -14.69 -0.50 11.12
CA PRO A 97 -14.47 -1.77 10.42
C PRO A 97 -13.28 -1.74 9.44
N ILE A 98 -12.98 -0.57 8.86
CA ILE A 98 -11.79 -0.41 8.01
C ILE A 98 -10.53 -0.53 8.86
N MET A 99 -10.46 0.17 9.99
CA MET A 99 -9.31 0.13 10.89
C MET A 99 -9.10 -1.26 11.47
N GLU A 100 -10.17 -1.98 11.85
CA GLU A 100 -10.07 -3.39 12.27
C GLU A 100 -9.47 -4.27 11.18
N ARG A 101 -9.85 -4.08 9.92
CA ARG A 101 -9.24 -4.82 8.80
C ARG A 101 -7.80 -4.42 8.54
N VAL A 102 -7.48 -3.13 8.62
CA VAL A 102 -6.09 -2.66 8.49
C VAL A 102 -5.23 -3.27 9.59
N LEU A 103 -5.72 -3.31 10.83
CA LEU A 103 -5.02 -3.93 11.95
C LEU A 103 -4.87 -5.45 11.77
N GLY A 104 -5.93 -6.14 11.32
CA GLY A 104 -5.86 -7.56 10.99
C GLY A 104 -4.83 -7.83 9.90
N TYR A 105 -4.79 -7.00 8.87
CA TYR A 105 -3.84 -7.09 7.78
C TYR A 105 -2.39 -6.83 8.24
N ILE A 106 -2.16 -5.85 9.11
CA ILE A 106 -0.85 -5.61 9.74
C ILE A 106 -0.41 -6.83 10.55
N GLN A 107 -1.30 -7.46 11.31
CA GLN A 107 -0.99 -8.65 12.09
C GLN A 107 -0.65 -9.85 11.19
N GLU A 108 -1.36 -10.02 10.07
CA GLU A 108 -1.04 -11.05 9.08
C GLU A 108 0.35 -10.83 8.47
N LEU A 109 0.69 -9.60 8.08
CA LEU A 109 2.03 -9.24 7.59
C LEU A 109 3.10 -9.53 8.65
N GLN A 110 2.86 -9.16 9.91
CA GLN A 110 3.78 -9.46 11.02
C GLN A 110 3.97 -10.97 11.21
N ARG A 111 2.89 -11.76 11.21
CA ARG A 111 2.96 -13.22 11.35
C ARG A 111 3.67 -13.88 10.15
N ALA A 112 3.48 -13.34 8.96
CA ALA A 112 4.14 -13.81 7.74
C ALA A 112 5.63 -13.41 7.67
N GLY A 113 6.11 -12.56 8.59
CA GLY A 113 7.45 -11.99 8.54
C GLY A 113 7.66 -11.05 7.36
N ASP A 114 6.59 -10.47 6.82
CA ASP A 114 6.63 -9.58 5.65
C ASP A 114 7.03 -8.16 6.05
N GLY A 115 8.34 -7.98 6.30
CA GLY A 115 8.92 -6.69 6.66
C GLY A 115 8.72 -5.62 5.57
N LEU A 116 8.73 -6.01 4.29
CA LEU A 116 8.54 -5.07 3.18
C LEU A 116 7.11 -4.54 3.14
N GLY A 117 6.12 -5.41 3.36
CA GLY A 117 4.73 -4.98 3.47
C GLY A 117 4.50 -4.00 4.62
N LEU A 118 5.16 -4.21 5.76
CA LEU A 118 5.10 -3.30 6.91
C LEU A 118 5.76 -1.95 6.64
N GLU A 119 6.94 -1.94 6.00
CA GLU A 119 7.61 -0.69 5.60
C GLU A 119 6.76 0.13 4.62
N PHE A 120 6.15 -0.54 3.63
CA PHE A 120 5.24 0.10 2.69
C PHE A 120 4.06 0.76 3.41
N LEU A 121 3.41 0.04 4.34
CA LEU A 121 2.30 0.59 5.11
C LEU A 121 2.72 1.78 5.98
N ALA A 122 3.88 1.70 6.62
CA ALA A 122 4.40 2.79 7.44
C ALA A 122 4.63 4.07 6.60
N GLU A 123 5.19 3.93 5.40
CA GLU A 123 5.39 5.07 4.48
C GLU A 123 4.05 5.65 3.98
N ALA A 124 3.09 4.79 3.65
CA ALA A 124 1.76 5.21 3.24
C ALA A 124 1.03 6.00 4.35
N VAL A 125 1.11 5.53 5.60
CA VAL A 125 0.54 6.23 6.76
C VAL A 125 1.26 7.56 7.02
N ALA A 126 2.60 7.59 6.93
CA ALA A 126 3.36 8.82 7.10
C ALA A 126 2.97 9.88 6.06
N LYS A 127 2.79 9.47 4.80
CA LYS A 127 2.32 10.36 3.73
C LYS A 127 0.90 10.86 4.00
N ALA A 128 -0.03 9.98 4.33
CA ALA A 128 -1.40 10.36 4.65
C ALA A 128 -1.46 11.35 5.83
N ARG A 129 -0.60 11.17 6.84
CA ARG A 129 -0.49 12.11 7.97
C ARG A 129 0.03 13.48 7.55
N ALA A 130 0.96 13.55 6.60
CA ALA A 130 1.47 14.81 6.08
C ALA A 130 0.42 15.59 5.26
N ASP A 131 -0.49 14.86 4.62
CA ASP A 131 -1.59 15.44 3.82
C ASP A 131 -2.78 15.91 4.68
N LEU A 132 -2.83 15.55 5.98
CA LEU A 132 -3.88 16.04 6.88
C LEU A 132 -3.68 17.53 7.18
N PRO A 133 -4.72 18.37 7.06
CA PRO A 133 -4.63 19.77 7.45
C PRO A 133 -4.27 19.86 8.94
N SER A 134 -3.27 20.66 9.26
CA SER A 134 -2.93 20.98 10.63
C SER A 134 -4.08 21.77 11.25
N ASN A 135 -4.92 21.11 12.05
CA ASN A 135 -5.87 21.81 12.91
C ASN A 135 -5.08 22.53 14.01
N SER A 136 -4.54 23.71 13.69
CA SER A 136 -4.06 24.69 14.66
C SER A 136 -5.23 25.57 15.13
N SER A 137 -6.27 24.96 15.70
CA SER A 137 -7.26 25.69 16.49
C SER A 137 -6.65 26.01 17.85
N SER A 138 -5.87 27.08 17.89
CA SER A 138 -5.56 27.80 19.12
C SER A 138 -6.87 28.38 19.67
N ALA A 139 -7.51 27.62 20.56
CA ALA A 139 -8.59 28.15 21.38
C ALA A 139 -8.00 29.25 22.27
N SER A 140 -8.12 30.52 21.82
CA SER A 140 -7.93 31.67 22.69
C SER A 140 -9.03 31.65 23.74
N CYS A 141 -8.71 31.18 24.94
CA CYS A 141 -9.49 31.45 26.15
C CYS A 141 -9.41 32.95 26.45
N SER A 142 -10.28 33.75 25.83
CA SER A 142 -10.60 35.08 26.33
C SER A 142 -11.50 34.90 27.54
N SER A 143 -10.91 35.02 28.73
CA SER A 143 -11.66 35.19 29.98
C SER A 143 -12.44 36.50 29.89
N MET A 144 -13.77 36.43 30.00
CA MET A 144 -14.59 37.59 30.27
C MET A 144 -14.70 37.73 31.79
N ASN A 145 -14.22 38.87 32.29
CA ASN A 145 -14.60 39.43 33.58
C ASN A 145 -16.05 39.94 33.52
#